data_AF-A0A673YK11-F1
#
_entry.id   AF-A0A673YK11-F1
#
_cell.length_a   1.000
_cell.length_b   1.000
_cell.length_c   1.000
_cell.angle_alpha   90.00
_cell.angle_beta   90.00
_cell.angle_gamma   90.00
#
_symmetry.space_group_name_H-M   'P 1'
#
loop_
_entity.id
_entity.type
_entity.pdbx_description
1 polymer ?
#
loop_
_entity_poly.entity_id
_entity_poly.type
_entity_poly.pdbx_seq_one_letter_code
_entity_poly.pdbx_strand_id
1 'polypeptide(L)'
;MPTVVLMDASLSMTRPVSLDQCSEELQRKNLAVAGLTMLFEHMANNYRLEFTSLVAFSSLWELLVPFTRDYNTLQEALSNLEDYDKTCLESALHGVSNVVQQEWGHACPTQLQMTDTMHNLVQLLQLNGGDGQIFTMEGQLCLKSVQSMFGRLIDAAYSPFPAVLRCGNLASDVQVFPRPEPVFLDEEIDPMPRHILTDLEIVGFIEIGDISSPPVMSRHLVLPIAVNKEVDDVGPGTTEEPEEETSANQQAGKVPNFCVLLHGSLKVEGMVALVQLGPEWYGMLYSQADSKKKSNLMMSLFEPGPEPLPWLGKVSQLGPISDAAENPYGEDDSKSPFPLQPKVKRSYAQNVTVWIKASGLQTDVQKILRNARKLPEKTQTFYKELNRLRKAALAFGFWELLKGVAELLERECTLLPDTAHPDAAFQLSHAAKQLKLASTGDSQYAAFDQNINPMHTDFSGGGAGM
;
A
#
# COMPACT_ATOMS: atom_id res chain seq x y z
N MET A 1 -13.05 2.25 -5.26
CA MET A 1 -14.22 1.38 -5.40
C MET A 1 -14.84 1.71 -6.73
N PRO A 2 -15.04 0.73 -7.61
CA PRO A 2 -15.91 0.88 -8.75
C PRO A 2 -17.25 0.18 -8.50
N THR A 3 -18.23 0.48 -9.32
CA THR A 3 -19.57 -0.13 -9.28
C THR A 3 -19.84 -0.88 -10.57
N VAL A 4 -20.31 -2.12 -10.47
CA VAL A 4 -20.85 -2.86 -11.61
C VAL A 4 -22.34 -3.03 -11.41
N VAL A 5 -23.13 -2.51 -12.34
CA VAL A 5 -24.58 -2.71 -12.38
C VAL A 5 -24.87 -3.90 -13.27
N LEU A 6 -25.52 -4.91 -12.70
CA LEU A 6 -25.96 -6.11 -13.39
C LEU A 6 -27.49 -6.10 -13.52
N MET A 7 -27.96 -5.82 -14.74
CA MET A 7 -29.37 -5.66 -15.07
C MET A 7 -29.93 -6.94 -15.70
N ASP A 8 -31.02 -7.48 -15.12
CA ASP A 8 -31.76 -8.61 -15.70
C ASP A 8 -32.59 -8.10 -16.90
N ALA A 9 -32.35 -8.71 -18.06
CA ALA A 9 -33.00 -8.40 -19.32
C ALA A 9 -33.91 -9.55 -19.82
N SER A 10 -34.24 -10.52 -18.96
CA SER A 10 -35.04 -11.69 -19.30
C SER A 10 -36.53 -11.38 -19.51
N LEU A 11 -37.26 -12.31 -20.16
CA LEU A 11 -38.71 -12.23 -20.35
C LEU A 11 -39.50 -12.12 -19.03
N SER A 12 -38.89 -12.42 -17.89
CA SER A 12 -39.54 -12.27 -16.59
C SER A 12 -39.73 -10.79 -16.20
N MET A 13 -38.91 -9.90 -16.76
CA MET A 13 -38.90 -8.45 -16.51
C MET A 13 -39.95 -7.69 -17.34
N THR A 14 -40.51 -8.29 -18.39
CA THR A 14 -41.58 -7.70 -19.21
C THR A 14 -42.98 -7.90 -18.59
N ARG A 15 -43.06 -8.60 -17.44
CA ARG A 15 -44.33 -8.79 -16.74
C ARG A 15 -44.92 -7.44 -16.28
N PRO A 16 -46.25 -7.25 -16.40
CA PRO A 16 -46.89 -6.03 -15.96
C PRO A 16 -46.86 -5.93 -14.43
N VAL A 17 -46.80 -4.69 -13.96
CA VAL A 17 -46.90 -4.32 -12.55
C VAL A 17 -48.38 -4.13 -12.23
N SER A 18 -48.95 -4.98 -11.37
CA SER A 18 -50.36 -4.91 -10.99
C SER A 18 -50.63 -3.67 -10.14
N LEU A 19 -51.11 -2.59 -10.77
CA LEU A 19 -51.57 -1.37 -10.12
C LEU A 19 -53.10 -1.34 -10.15
N ASP A 20 -53.75 -1.62 -9.02
CA ASP A 20 -55.22 -1.54 -8.90
C ASP A 20 -55.76 -0.09 -9.01
N GLN A 21 -54.90 0.94 -9.12
CA GLN A 21 -55.31 2.36 -9.05
C GLN A 21 -54.54 3.34 -9.97
N CYS A 22 -53.78 2.90 -10.99
CA CYS A 22 -53.07 3.83 -11.89
C CYS A 22 -53.13 3.38 -13.36
N SER A 23 -53.32 4.34 -14.27
CA SER A 23 -53.64 4.16 -15.70
C SER A 23 -52.45 3.80 -16.61
N GLU A 24 -51.29 3.43 -16.08
CA GLU A 24 -50.11 3.11 -16.89
C GLU A 24 -49.72 1.63 -16.75
N GLU A 25 -49.68 0.91 -17.89
CA GLU A 25 -49.19 -0.47 -17.99
C GLU A 25 -47.65 -0.50 -17.86
N LEU A 26 -47.14 -0.26 -16.67
CA LEU A 26 -45.70 -0.33 -16.39
C LEU A 26 -45.24 -1.79 -16.30
N GLN A 27 -44.14 -2.13 -16.97
CA GLN A 27 -43.46 -3.41 -16.79
C GLN A 27 -42.41 -3.33 -15.67
N ARG A 28 -41.98 -4.48 -15.14
CA ARG A 28 -40.93 -4.53 -14.09
C ARG A 28 -39.62 -3.91 -14.57
N LYS A 29 -39.27 -4.12 -15.84
CA LYS A 29 -38.13 -3.49 -16.52
C LYS A 29 -38.17 -1.97 -16.40
N ASN A 30 -39.31 -1.33 -16.68
CA ASN A 30 -39.46 0.12 -16.59
C ASN A 30 -39.19 0.64 -15.18
N LEU A 31 -39.63 -0.09 -14.15
CA LEU A 31 -39.34 0.28 -12.76
C LEU A 31 -37.85 0.13 -12.42
N ALA A 32 -37.20 -0.94 -12.88
CA ALA A 32 -35.77 -1.14 -12.68
C ALA A 32 -34.94 -0.05 -13.37
N VAL A 33 -35.29 0.31 -14.61
CA VAL A 33 -34.68 1.44 -15.34
C VAL A 33 -34.87 2.75 -14.58
N ALA A 34 -36.07 3.03 -14.06
CA ALA A 34 -36.32 4.25 -13.28
C ALA A 34 -35.49 4.31 -11.99
N GLY A 35 -35.34 3.18 -11.29
CA GLY A 35 -34.50 3.09 -10.09
C GLY A 35 -33.01 3.28 -10.38
N LEU A 36 -32.49 2.65 -11.44
CA LEU A 36 -31.11 2.85 -11.87
C LEU A 36 -30.85 4.26 -12.40
N THR A 37 -31.84 4.88 -13.04
CA THR A 37 -31.75 6.28 -13.48
C THR A 37 -31.57 7.20 -12.27
N MET A 38 -32.40 7.05 -11.23
CA MET A 38 -32.27 7.79 -9.96
C MET A 38 -30.88 7.60 -9.33
N LEU A 39 -30.35 6.38 -9.36
CA LEU A 39 -29.02 6.09 -8.86
C LEU A 39 -27.93 6.78 -9.69
N PHE A 40 -28.00 6.73 -11.03
CA PHE A 40 -27.03 7.38 -11.91
C PHE A 40 -27.08 8.91 -11.80
N GLU A 41 -28.26 9.50 -11.63
CA GLU A 41 -28.42 10.93 -11.34
C GLU A 41 -27.75 11.30 -10.00
N HIS A 42 -27.97 10.50 -8.95
CA HIS A 42 -27.30 10.70 -7.67
C HIS A 42 -25.77 10.60 -7.80
N MET A 43 -25.26 9.59 -8.50
CA MET A 43 -23.81 9.44 -8.71
C MET A 43 -23.22 10.58 -9.55
N ALA A 44 -23.92 11.03 -10.59
CA ALA A 44 -23.49 12.16 -11.42
C ALA A 44 -23.40 13.48 -10.64
N ASN A 45 -24.21 13.64 -9.58
CA ASN A 45 -24.20 14.85 -8.76
C ASN A 45 -23.26 14.75 -7.56
N ASN A 46 -23.29 13.63 -6.83
CA ASN A 46 -22.67 13.50 -5.52
C ASN A 46 -21.43 12.57 -5.51
N TYR A 47 -21.28 11.70 -6.52
CA TYR A 47 -20.27 10.62 -6.58
C TYR A 47 -19.49 10.57 -7.91
N ARG A 48 -19.26 11.74 -8.52
CA ARG A 48 -18.71 11.94 -9.89
C ARG A 48 -17.42 11.19 -10.25
N LEU A 49 -16.67 10.72 -9.25
CA LEU A 49 -15.37 10.09 -9.44
C LEU A 49 -15.44 8.56 -9.46
N GLU A 50 -16.59 7.99 -9.08
CA GLU A 50 -16.86 6.55 -9.10
C GLU A 50 -16.88 6.05 -10.55
N PHE A 51 -16.22 4.93 -10.81
CA PHE A 51 -16.32 4.27 -12.10
C PHE A 51 -17.47 3.29 -12.07
N THR A 52 -18.41 3.43 -13.00
CA THR A 52 -19.57 2.56 -13.09
C THR A 52 -19.58 1.84 -14.43
N SER A 53 -19.88 0.54 -14.40
CA SER A 53 -20.03 -0.33 -15.57
C SER A 53 -21.45 -0.90 -15.60
N LEU A 54 -21.99 -1.14 -16.79
CA LEU A 54 -23.32 -1.72 -16.99
C LEU A 54 -23.21 -3.03 -17.77
N VAL A 55 -23.67 -4.11 -17.14
CA VAL A 55 -23.75 -5.45 -17.71
C VAL A 55 -25.22 -5.87 -17.75
N ALA A 56 -25.70 -6.31 -18.91
CA ALA A 56 -27.00 -6.93 -19.03
C ALA A 56 -26.85 -8.45 -19.10
N PHE A 57 -27.80 -9.18 -18.50
CA PHE A 57 -27.79 -10.63 -18.57
C PHE A 57 -29.18 -11.23 -18.83
N SER A 58 -29.17 -12.31 -19.60
CA SER A 58 -30.26 -13.26 -19.79
C SER A 58 -29.62 -14.64 -19.90
N SER A 59 -29.68 -15.33 -21.04
CA SER A 59 -29.04 -16.64 -21.23
C SER A 59 -27.54 -16.52 -21.40
N LEU A 60 -27.12 -15.41 -21.99
CA LEU A 60 -25.77 -14.90 -22.07
C LEU A 60 -25.69 -13.57 -21.30
N TRP A 61 -24.47 -13.10 -21.08
CA TRP A 61 -24.21 -11.76 -20.53
C TRP A 61 -23.49 -10.92 -21.57
N GLU A 62 -23.75 -9.62 -21.55
CA GLU A 62 -23.12 -8.65 -22.43
C GLU A 62 -22.71 -7.42 -21.61
N LEU A 63 -21.49 -6.95 -21.85
CA LEU A 63 -21.01 -5.68 -21.32
C LEU A 63 -21.55 -4.55 -22.19
N LEU A 64 -22.62 -3.89 -21.75
CA LEU A 64 -23.25 -2.78 -22.49
C LEU A 64 -22.39 -1.52 -22.43
N VAL A 65 -21.86 -1.21 -21.26
CA VAL A 65 -21.01 -0.03 -21.05
C VAL A 65 -19.83 -0.43 -20.17
N PRO A 66 -18.58 -0.27 -20.65
CA PRO A 66 -17.39 -0.50 -19.83
C PRO A 66 -17.28 0.53 -18.70
N PHE A 67 -16.34 0.37 -17.77
CA PHE A 67 -16.17 1.33 -16.67
C PHE A 67 -15.99 2.76 -17.17
N THR A 68 -16.93 3.61 -16.80
CA THR A 68 -16.97 5.02 -17.19
C THR A 68 -17.39 5.91 -16.02
N ARG A 69 -17.10 7.19 -16.13
CA ARG A 69 -17.64 8.26 -15.26
C ARG A 69 -18.74 9.06 -15.97
N ASP A 70 -19.02 8.74 -17.23
CA ASP A 70 -20.06 9.40 -18.01
C ASP A 70 -21.40 8.71 -17.79
N TYR A 71 -22.13 9.20 -16.79
CA TYR A 71 -23.44 8.67 -16.42
C TYR A 71 -24.51 8.87 -17.49
N ASN A 72 -24.33 9.80 -18.44
CA ASN A 72 -25.27 9.98 -19.55
C ASN A 72 -25.24 8.75 -20.47
N THR A 73 -24.05 8.24 -20.78
CA THR A 73 -23.91 7.02 -21.61
C THR A 73 -24.53 5.79 -20.94
N LEU A 74 -24.45 5.70 -19.61
CA LEU A 74 -25.09 4.64 -18.84
C LEU A 74 -26.62 4.73 -18.89
N GLN A 75 -27.18 5.94 -18.78
CA GLN A 75 -28.62 6.17 -18.89
C GLN A 75 -29.16 5.92 -20.30
N GLU A 76 -28.42 6.33 -21.34
CA GLU A 76 -28.75 6.05 -22.74
C GLU A 76 -28.75 4.54 -23.04
N ALA A 77 -27.77 3.81 -22.52
CA ALA A 77 -27.70 2.35 -22.66
C ALA A 77 -28.86 1.64 -21.96
N LEU A 78 -29.28 2.10 -20.78
CA LEU A 78 -30.46 1.58 -20.09
C LEU A 78 -31.76 1.81 -20.85
N SER A 79 -31.87 2.95 -21.53
CA SER A 79 -33.08 3.32 -22.30
C SER A 79 -33.28 2.45 -23.54
N ASN A 80 -32.18 1.93 -24.10
CA ASN A 80 -32.17 1.12 -25.33
C ASN A 80 -32.03 -0.39 -25.05
N LEU A 81 -32.25 -0.83 -23.81
CA LEU A 81 -32.08 -2.23 -23.43
C LEU A 81 -33.08 -3.12 -24.19
N GLU A 82 -32.62 -4.19 -24.84
CA GLU A 82 -33.48 -5.17 -25.51
C GLU A 82 -34.05 -6.20 -24.52
N ASP A 83 -35.10 -6.93 -24.93
CA ASP A 83 -35.68 -8.03 -24.15
C ASP A 83 -35.15 -9.37 -24.65
N TYR A 84 -34.66 -10.19 -23.72
CA TYR A 84 -34.06 -11.50 -24.00
C TYR A 84 -34.80 -12.62 -23.27
N ASP A 85 -34.34 -13.85 -23.46
CA ASP A 85 -35.01 -15.10 -23.08
C ASP A 85 -35.00 -15.46 -21.59
N LYS A 86 -33.97 -16.18 -21.12
CA LYS A 86 -33.92 -16.89 -19.83
C LYS A 86 -32.71 -16.47 -19.01
N THR A 87 -32.90 -16.14 -17.75
CA THR A 87 -31.83 -15.81 -16.79
C THR A 87 -30.78 -16.92 -16.58
N CYS A 88 -29.50 -16.55 -16.68
CA CYS A 88 -28.32 -17.36 -16.37
C CYS A 88 -27.32 -16.53 -15.54
N LEU A 89 -27.60 -16.45 -14.24
CA LEU A 89 -26.85 -15.57 -13.33
C LEU A 89 -25.40 -16.00 -13.11
N GLU A 90 -25.10 -17.29 -13.04
CA GLU A 90 -23.75 -17.80 -12.76
C GLU A 90 -22.75 -17.35 -13.85
N SER A 91 -23.13 -17.46 -15.12
CA SER A 91 -22.33 -16.99 -16.25
C SER A 91 -22.10 -15.48 -16.18
N ALA A 92 -23.12 -14.72 -15.77
CA ALA A 92 -23.03 -13.28 -15.63
C ALA A 92 -22.10 -12.87 -14.48
N LEU A 93 -22.16 -13.53 -13.32
CA LEU A 93 -21.25 -13.30 -12.21
C LEU A 93 -19.80 -13.63 -12.57
N HIS A 94 -19.56 -14.69 -13.36
CA HIS A 94 -18.24 -14.96 -13.91
C HIS A 94 -17.78 -13.85 -14.87
N GLY A 95 -18.69 -13.31 -15.68
CA GLY A 95 -18.44 -12.14 -16.53
C GLY A 95 -18.03 -10.91 -15.73
N VAL A 96 -18.79 -10.57 -14.69
CA VAL A 96 -18.49 -9.48 -13.76
C VAL A 96 -17.11 -9.66 -13.13
N SER A 97 -16.79 -10.85 -12.62
CA SER A 97 -15.49 -11.15 -12.04
C SER A 97 -14.34 -10.87 -13.03
N ASN A 98 -14.49 -11.31 -14.28
CA ASN A 98 -13.49 -11.06 -15.32
C ASN A 98 -13.32 -9.56 -15.62
N VAL A 99 -14.43 -8.82 -15.77
CA VAL A 99 -14.42 -7.38 -16.08
C VAL A 99 -13.76 -6.58 -14.95
N VAL A 100 -14.05 -6.93 -13.69
CA VAL A 100 -13.45 -6.28 -12.52
C VAL A 100 -11.96 -6.59 -12.43
N GLN A 101 -11.57 -7.86 -12.56
CA GLN A 101 -10.18 -8.28 -12.45
C GLN A 101 -9.31 -7.70 -13.57
N GLN A 102 -9.85 -7.58 -14.78
CA GLN A 102 -9.13 -7.05 -15.94
C GLN A 102 -8.78 -5.56 -15.78
N GLU A 103 -9.67 -4.77 -15.16
CA GLU A 103 -9.52 -3.32 -15.05
C GLU A 103 -8.91 -2.89 -13.71
N TRP A 104 -9.33 -3.51 -12.61
CA TRP A 104 -9.01 -3.07 -11.25
C TRP A 104 -8.16 -4.07 -10.45
N GLY A 105 -7.93 -5.28 -10.99
CA GLY A 105 -7.25 -6.37 -10.30
C GLY A 105 -8.08 -6.96 -9.15
N HIS A 106 -7.40 -7.57 -8.18
CA HIS A 106 -8.06 -8.31 -7.07
C HIS A 106 -8.23 -7.51 -5.78
N ALA A 107 -7.57 -6.36 -5.64
CA ALA A 107 -7.46 -5.62 -4.39
C ALA A 107 -8.39 -4.40 -4.30
N CYS A 108 -9.17 -4.10 -5.35
CA CYS A 108 -10.06 -2.96 -5.37
C CYS A 108 -11.47 -3.40 -4.95
N PRO A 109 -12.00 -2.91 -3.81
CA PRO A 109 -13.35 -3.27 -3.38
C PRO A 109 -14.34 -2.76 -4.42
N THR A 110 -15.19 -3.65 -4.92
CA THR A 110 -16.12 -3.37 -6.03
C THR A 110 -17.54 -3.68 -5.60
N GLN A 111 -18.44 -2.72 -5.80
CA GLN A 111 -19.85 -2.89 -5.47
C GLN A 111 -20.59 -3.50 -6.66
N LEU A 112 -21.26 -4.63 -6.46
CA LEU A 112 -22.14 -5.25 -7.44
C LEU A 112 -23.58 -4.95 -7.09
N GLN A 113 -24.31 -4.34 -8.02
CA GLN A 113 -25.74 -4.12 -7.89
C GLN A 113 -26.50 -5.04 -8.83
N MET A 114 -27.54 -5.69 -8.31
CA MET A 114 -28.36 -6.62 -9.08
C MET A 114 -29.84 -6.30 -8.95
N THR A 115 -30.55 -6.31 -10.06
CA THR A 115 -32.01 -6.32 -10.09
C THR A 115 -32.48 -7.69 -10.54
N ASP A 116 -32.99 -8.53 -9.65
CA ASP A 116 -33.46 -9.87 -9.98
C ASP A 116 -34.75 -10.21 -9.23
N THR A 117 -35.53 -11.15 -9.78
CA THR A 117 -36.76 -11.72 -9.20
C THR A 117 -36.53 -13.07 -8.49
N MET A 118 -35.29 -13.54 -8.41
CA MET A 118 -34.89 -14.85 -7.85
C MET A 118 -35.17 -15.02 -6.34
N HIS A 119 -35.49 -16.25 -5.93
CA HIS A 119 -35.71 -16.66 -4.54
C HIS A 119 -34.42 -16.93 -3.74
N ASN A 120 -33.27 -17.06 -4.41
CA ASN A 120 -32.02 -17.56 -3.80
C ASN A 120 -31.00 -16.45 -3.47
N LEU A 121 -31.39 -15.18 -3.49
CA LEU A 121 -30.50 -14.04 -3.21
C LEU A 121 -29.82 -14.13 -1.83
N VAL A 122 -30.51 -14.70 -0.85
CA VAL A 122 -29.97 -14.93 0.50
C VAL A 122 -28.79 -15.92 0.48
N GLN A 123 -28.87 -16.96 -0.34
CA GLN A 123 -27.79 -17.95 -0.45
C GLN A 123 -26.56 -17.37 -1.15
N LEU A 124 -26.74 -16.43 -2.09
CA LEU A 124 -25.63 -15.72 -2.73
C LEU A 124 -24.88 -14.82 -1.74
N LEU A 125 -25.60 -14.12 -0.85
CA LEU A 125 -24.96 -13.36 0.23
C LEU A 125 -24.14 -14.27 1.16
N GLN A 126 -24.67 -15.46 1.50
CA GLN A 126 -23.94 -16.42 2.32
C GLN A 126 -22.66 -16.92 1.63
N LEU A 127 -22.69 -17.12 0.31
CA LEU A 127 -21.51 -17.50 -0.46
C LEU A 127 -20.49 -16.35 -0.57
N ASN A 128 -20.94 -15.10 -0.46
CA ASN A 128 -20.08 -13.91 -0.42
C ASN A 128 -19.56 -13.59 1.01
N GLY A 129 -19.59 -14.57 1.93
CA GLY A 129 -19.12 -14.38 3.31
C GLY A 129 -20.03 -13.51 4.19
N GLY A 130 -21.23 -13.16 3.71
CA GLY A 130 -22.15 -12.24 4.38
C GLY A 130 -21.97 -10.77 4.00
N ASP A 131 -20.99 -10.44 3.14
CA ASP A 131 -20.80 -9.07 2.65
C ASP A 131 -21.83 -8.73 1.57
N GLY A 132 -22.75 -7.83 1.92
CA GLY A 132 -23.80 -7.30 1.02
C GLY A 132 -25.16 -7.20 1.70
N GLN A 133 -26.08 -6.48 1.05
CA GLN A 133 -27.43 -6.25 1.57
C GLN A 133 -28.46 -6.50 0.47
N ILE A 134 -29.53 -7.24 0.81
CA ILE A 134 -30.69 -7.38 -0.08
C ILE A 134 -31.67 -6.26 0.25
N PHE A 135 -32.03 -5.49 -0.77
CA PHE A 135 -33.07 -4.49 -0.68
C PHE A 135 -34.36 -5.07 -1.29
N THR A 136 -35.41 -5.19 -0.49
CA THR A 136 -36.75 -5.63 -0.93
C THR A 136 -37.74 -4.48 -0.84
N MET A 137 -38.79 -4.52 -1.66
CA MET A 137 -39.90 -3.57 -1.59
C MET A 137 -40.71 -3.79 -0.31
N GLU A 138 -41.06 -2.70 0.37
CA GLU A 138 -42.06 -2.71 1.43
C GLU A 138 -43.41 -2.27 0.82
N GLY A 139 -44.34 -3.22 0.64
CA GLY A 139 -45.68 -2.96 0.10
C GLY A 139 -45.85 -3.28 -1.39
N GLN A 140 -46.78 -2.58 -2.05
CA GLN A 140 -47.10 -2.82 -3.47
C GLN A 140 -45.96 -2.37 -4.39
N LEU A 141 -45.74 -3.12 -5.47
CA LEU A 141 -44.76 -2.79 -6.50
C LEU A 141 -45.25 -1.57 -7.29
N CYS A 142 -44.59 -0.44 -7.11
CA CYS A 142 -44.86 0.80 -7.84
C CYS A 142 -43.59 1.66 -7.88
N LEU A 143 -43.62 2.73 -8.71
CA LEU A 143 -42.48 3.63 -8.88
C LEU A 143 -41.99 4.22 -7.56
N LYS A 144 -42.92 4.65 -6.69
CA LYS A 144 -42.59 5.24 -5.38
C LYS A 144 -41.86 4.25 -4.47
N SER A 145 -42.28 2.99 -4.43
CA SER A 145 -41.65 1.95 -3.63
C SER A 145 -40.22 1.66 -4.13
N VAL A 146 -40.03 1.66 -5.45
CA VAL A 146 -38.71 1.43 -6.07
C VAL A 146 -37.77 2.60 -5.82
N GLN A 147 -38.23 3.84 -5.99
CA GLN A 147 -37.44 5.03 -5.64
C GLN A 147 -37.03 5.03 -4.16
N SER A 148 -37.94 4.65 -3.25
CA SER A 148 -37.61 4.51 -1.82
C SER A 148 -36.56 3.43 -1.56
N MET A 149 -36.64 2.28 -2.25
CA MET A 149 -35.63 1.23 -2.17
C MET A 149 -34.25 1.72 -2.65
N PHE A 150 -34.18 2.35 -3.82
CA PHE A 150 -32.93 2.90 -4.34
C PHE A 150 -32.39 4.05 -3.49
N GLY A 151 -33.26 4.83 -2.85
CA GLY A 151 -32.87 5.80 -1.81
C GLY A 151 -32.13 5.12 -0.65
N ARG A 152 -32.66 4.03 -0.11
CA ARG A 152 -31.97 3.25 0.94
C ARG A 152 -30.63 2.67 0.46
N LEU A 153 -30.53 2.23 -0.79
CA LEU A 153 -29.27 1.76 -1.39
C LEU A 153 -28.24 2.90 -1.49
N ILE A 154 -28.69 4.08 -1.93
CA ILE A 154 -27.87 5.29 -2.02
C ILE A 154 -27.32 5.66 -0.63
N ASP A 155 -28.19 5.69 0.37
CA ASP A 155 -27.81 6.04 1.75
C ASP A 155 -26.81 5.04 2.34
N ALA A 156 -26.96 3.75 2.02
CA ALA A 156 -26.10 2.69 2.51
C ALA A 156 -24.72 2.65 1.83
N ALA A 157 -24.66 2.81 0.51
CA ALA A 157 -23.47 2.50 -0.28
C ALA A 157 -22.81 3.71 -0.98
N TYR A 158 -23.56 4.79 -1.23
CA TYR A 158 -23.13 5.94 -2.04
C TYR A 158 -23.25 7.28 -1.29
N SER A 159 -23.11 7.22 0.03
CA SER A 159 -23.04 8.39 0.90
C SER A 159 -21.60 8.90 0.99
N PRO A 160 -21.33 10.17 0.62
CA PRO A 160 -19.98 10.73 0.63
C PRO A 160 -19.44 10.79 2.06
N PHE A 161 -18.11 10.75 2.20
CA PHE A 161 -17.47 10.90 3.49
C PHE A 161 -17.01 12.34 3.70
N PRO A 162 -17.80 13.19 4.38
CA PRO A 162 -17.36 14.52 4.77
C PRO A 162 -16.37 14.43 5.94
N ALA A 163 -15.35 15.26 5.91
CA ALA A 163 -14.36 15.40 6.95
C ALA A 163 -13.89 16.87 7.04
N VAL A 164 -13.20 17.22 8.11
CA VAL A 164 -12.58 18.53 8.31
C VAL A 164 -11.08 18.31 8.37
N LEU A 165 -10.36 18.85 7.39
CA LEU A 165 -8.90 18.81 7.38
C LEU A 165 -8.34 19.97 8.19
N ARG A 166 -7.51 19.68 9.20
CA ARG A 166 -6.95 20.66 10.13
C ARG A 166 -5.44 20.63 10.17
N CYS A 167 -4.82 21.79 10.26
CA CYS A 167 -3.40 21.97 10.55
C CYS A 167 -3.27 23.14 11.53
N GLY A 168 -3.31 22.83 12.83
CA GLY A 168 -3.46 23.84 13.87
C GLY A 168 -4.73 24.66 13.66
N ASN A 169 -4.58 25.97 13.41
CA ASN A 169 -5.71 26.88 13.19
C ASN A 169 -6.20 26.93 11.73
N LEU A 170 -5.49 26.31 10.78
CA LEU A 170 -5.92 26.23 9.39
C LEU A 170 -6.89 25.05 9.26
N ALA A 171 -8.07 25.30 8.69
CA ALA A 171 -9.08 24.26 8.49
C ALA A 171 -9.78 24.41 7.14
N SER A 172 -10.20 23.29 6.55
CA SER A 172 -11.12 23.26 5.42
C SER A 172 -12.01 22.03 5.52
N ASP A 173 -13.27 22.21 5.14
CA ASP A 173 -14.19 21.10 4.92
C ASP A 173 -13.80 20.36 3.64
N VAL A 174 -13.75 19.04 3.72
CA VAL A 174 -13.26 18.15 2.66
C VAL A 174 -14.13 16.91 2.50
N GLN A 175 -14.09 16.34 1.30
CA GLN A 175 -14.64 15.04 0.97
C GLN A 175 -13.48 14.07 0.78
N VAL A 176 -13.56 12.90 1.43
CA VAL A 176 -12.62 11.79 1.22
C VAL A 176 -13.26 10.79 0.26
N PHE A 177 -12.59 10.52 -0.86
CA PHE A 177 -13.12 9.65 -1.93
C PHE A 177 -12.10 8.61 -2.40
N PRO A 178 -12.44 7.31 -2.53
CA PRO A 178 -13.70 6.69 -2.12
C PRO A 178 -13.85 6.74 -0.60
N ARG A 179 -15.04 6.43 -0.08
CA ARG A 179 -15.26 6.31 1.36
C ARG A 179 -14.32 5.25 1.95
N PRO A 180 -13.54 5.55 3.01
CA PRO A 180 -12.72 4.55 3.68
C PRO A 180 -13.57 3.44 4.29
N GLU A 181 -13.20 2.20 4.01
CA GLU A 181 -13.84 1.04 4.61
C GLU A 181 -13.37 0.87 6.07
N PRO A 182 -14.23 0.34 6.96
CA PRO A 182 -13.84 0.03 8.33
C PRO A 182 -12.77 -1.06 8.35
N VAL A 183 -11.78 -0.91 9.24
CA VAL A 183 -10.67 -1.86 9.37
C VAL A 183 -10.94 -2.79 10.55
N PHE A 184 -10.76 -4.09 10.33
CA PHE A 184 -10.79 -5.13 11.37
C PHE A 184 -9.36 -5.59 11.67
N LEU A 185 -9.01 -5.69 12.95
CA LEU A 185 -7.71 -6.21 13.38
C LEU A 185 -7.88 -7.67 13.82
N ASP A 186 -7.28 -8.60 13.07
CA ASP A 186 -7.41 -10.05 13.26
C ASP A 186 -6.93 -10.55 14.64
N GLU A 187 -6.14 -9.77 15.37
CA GLU A 187 -5.57 -10.16 16.66
C GLU A 187 -6.53 -10.01 17.86
N GLU A 188 -7.71 -9.40 17.67
CA GLU A 188 -8.70 -9.18 18.74
C GLU A 188 -9.72 -10.35 18.85
N ILE A 189 -10.03 -10.80 20.07
CA ILE A 189 -10.97 -11.92 20.34
C ILE A 189 -12.43 -11.57 19.97
N ASP A 190 -12.70 -10.30 19.65
CA ASP A 190 -13.97 -9.78 19.10
C ASP A 190 -13.64 -8.49 18.31
N PRO A 191 -13.27 -8.59 17.02
CA PRO A 191 -12.68 -7.49 16.27
C PRO A 191 -13.72 -6.38 16.05
N MET A 192 -13.52 -5.25 16.72
CA MET A 192 -14.39 -4.08 16.55
C MET A 192 -13.95 -3.29 15.29
N PRO A 193 -14.88 -2.91 14.39
CA PRO A 193 -14.54 -2.12 13.23
C PRO A 193 -13.98 -0.76 13.64
N ARG A 194 -12.77 -0.44 13.19
CA ARG A 194 -12.16 0.87 13.36
C ARG A 194 -12.51 1.77 12.19
N HIS A 195 -13.08 2.92 12.51
CA HIS A 195 -13.41 3.96 11.54
C HIS A 195 -12.40 5.10 11.66
N ILE A 196 -12.09 5.72 10.51
CA ILE A 196 -11.30 6.95 10.53
C ILE A 196 -12.09 8.09 11.18
N LEU A 197 -11.38 9.01 11.83
CA LEU A 197 -11.95 10.23 12.38
C LEU A 197 -12.45 11.17 11.26
N THR A 198 -13.47 11.96 11.56
CA THR A 198 -13.96 13.02 10.68
C THR A 198 -13.13 14.30 10.80
N ASP A 199 -12.52 14.55 11.98
CA ASP A 199 -11.51 15.60 12.14
C ASP A 199 -10.13 15.01 11.80
N LEU A 200 -9.60 15.38 10.64
CA LEU A 200 -8.31 14.93 10.12
C LEU A 200 -7.23 15.94 10.53
N GLU A 201 -6.53 15.65 11.62
CA GLU A 201 -5.50 16.54 12.16
C GLU A 201 -4.12 16.22 11.58
N ILE A 202 -3.49 17.22 10.95
CA ILE A 202 -2.10 17.15 10.51
C ILE A 202 -1.19 17.34 11.72
N VAL A 203 -0.36 16.34 11.99
CA VAL A 203 0.53 16.30 13.16
C VAL A 203 2.00 16.59 12.82
N GLY A 204 2.37 16.63 11.55
CA GLY A 204 3.73 16.94 11.12
C GLY A 204 3.95 16.80 9.62
N PHE A 205 5.15 17.12 9.17
CA PHE A 205 5.58 17.01 7.78
C PHE A 205 6.87 16.20 7.69
N ILE A 206 7.01 15.39 6.65
CA ILE A 206 8.17 14.54 6.38
C ILE A 206 8.51 14.65 4.90
N GLU A 207 9.80 14.64 4.56
CA GLU A 207 10.23 14.61 3.17
C GLU A 207 9.77 13.34 2.44
N ILE A 208 9.48 13.46 1.13
CA ILE A 208 9.14 12.30 0.30
C ILE A 208 10.31 11.28 0.28
N GLY A 209 11.56 11.74 0.41
CA GLY A 209 12.72 10.86 0.51
C GLY A 209 12.71 9.98 1.76
N ASP A 210 12.30 10.55 2.90
CA ASP A 210 12.29 9.89 4.21
C ASP A 210 11.09 8.95 4.39
N ILE A 211 9.90 9.37 3.93
CA ILE A 211 8.72 8.50 3.93
C ILE A 211 8.90 7.32 2.97
N SER A 212 9.68 7.51 1.90
CA SER A 212 9.97 6.53 0.85
C SER A 212 8.70 6.07 0.12
N SER A 213 8.40 4.77 0.11
CA SER A 213 7.19 4.19 -0.48
C SER A 213 6.55 3.25 0.54
N PRO A 214 5.82 3.79 1.53
CA PRO A 214 5.27 3.00 2.61
C PRO A 214 4.17 2.05 2.10
N PRO A 215 4.02 0.86 2.70
CA PRO A 215 2.82 0.06 2.53
C PRO A 215 1.63 0.83 3.09
N VAL A 216 0.54 0.87 2.34
CA VAL A 216 -0.68 1.59 2.69
C VAL A 216 -1.86 0.66 2.43
N MET A 217 -2.89 0.76 3.27
CA MET A 217 -4.09 -0.06 3.14
C MET A 217 -4.92 0.38 1.94
N SER A 218 -5.11 1.69 1.81
CA SER A 218 -5.97 2.29 0.79
C SER A 218 -5.54 3.72 0.50
N ARG A 219 -6.00 4.24 -0.64
CA ARG A 219 -5.71 5.59 -1.12
C ARG A 219 -7.01 6.31 -1.44
N HIS A 220 -7.09 7.58 -1.04
CA HIS A 220 -8.28 8.39 -1.14
C HIS A 220 -7.91 9.79 -1.65
N LEU A 221 -8.69 10.35 -2.57
CA LEU A 221 -8.65 11.76 -2.91
C LEU A 221 -9.26 12.59 -1.78
N VAL A 222 -8.64 13.74 -1.51
CA VAL A 222 -9.15 14.73 -0.54
C VAL A 222 -9.51 15.99 -1.31
N LEU A 223 -10.80 16.28 -1.38
CA LEU A 223 -11.36 17.33 -2.22
C LEU A 223 -12.03 18.39 -1.35
N PRO A 224 -11.82 19.70 -1.58
CA PRO A 224 -12.50 20.73 -0.82
C PRO A 224 -14.01 20.72 -1.12
N ILE A 225 -14.83 20.86 -0.08
CA ILE A 225 -16.28 21.06 -0.21
C ILE A 225 -16.58 22.56 -0.08
N ALA A 226 -17.33 23.12 -1.01
CA ALA A 226 -17.87 24.47 -0.87
C ALA A 226 -19.05 24.43 0.09
N VAL A 227 -18.82 24.69 1.38
CA VAL A 227 -19.91 24.78 2.36
C VAL A 227 -20.52 26.17 2.28
N ASN A 228 -21.67 26.30 1.61
CA ASN A 228 -22.51 27.49 1.75
C ASN A 228 -23.10 27.50 3.17
N LYS A 229 -22.57 28.36 4.03
CA LYS A 229 -23.00 28.49 5.45
C LYS A 229 -24.37 29.18 5.65
N GLU A 230 -25.23 29.28 4.63
CA GLU A 230 -26.47 30.08 4.71
C GLU A 230 -27.79 29.30 4.56
N VAL A 231 -27.82 27.96 4.49
CA VAL A 231 -29.08 27.24 4.18
C VAL A 231 -29.78 26.58 5.39
N ASP A 232 -29.21 26.58 6.59
CA ASP A 232 -29.86 25.94 7.76
C ASP A 232 -30.80 26.84 8.59
N ASP A 233 -31.12 28.07 8.15
CA ASP A 233 -32.08 28.94 8.87
C ASP A 233 -33.03 29.75 7.96
N VAL A 234 -33.69 29.09 6.99
CA VAL A 234 -34.93 29.65 6.42
C VAL A 234 -35.96 28.54 6.21
N GLY A 235 -37.12 28.70 6.87
CA GLY A 235 -38.26 27.78 6.79
C GLY A 235 -38.83 27.60 5.38
N PRO A 236 -39.78 26.66 5.22
CA PRO A 236 -40.18 26.16 3.92
C PRO A 236 -41.04 27.18 3.18
N GLY A 237 -40.52 27.70 2.06
CA GLY A 237 -41.35 28.36 1.07
C GLY A 237 -40.60 29.39 0.24
N THR A 238 -40.05 28.98 -0.90
CA THR A 238 -40.47 29.41 -2.24
C THR A 238 -39.65 28.67 -3.30
N THR A 239 -40.31 28.29 -4.37
CA THR A 239 -39.74 27.68 -5.58
C THR A 239 -38.81 28.65 -6.30
N GLU A 240 -37.53 28.31 -6.44
CA GLU A 240 -36.60 28.96 -7.38
C GLU A 240 -35.96 27.92 -8.32
N GLU A 241 -35.77 28.37 -9.56
CA GLU A 241 -35.39 27.62 -10.77
C GLU A 241 -33.90 27.19 -10.78
N PRO A 242 -33.50 26.21 -11.62
CA PRO A 242 -32.21 25.51 -11.50
C PRO A 242 -31.02 26.25 -12.18
N GLU A 243 -30.85 27.55 -11.96
CA GLU A 243 -29.75 28.34 -12.55
C GLU A 243 -28.51 28.53 -11.64
N GLU A 244 -28.48 27.99 -10.41
CA GLU A 244 -27.47 28.40 -9.39
C GLU A 244 -26.11 27.65 -9.36
N GLU A 245 -25.96 26.47 -9.97
CA GLU A 245 -24.74 25.65 -9.78
C GLU A 245 -23.46 26.25 -10.39
N THR A 246 -23.57 26.95 -11.52
CA THR A 246 -22.39 27.55 -12.18
C THR A 246 -21.92 28.82 -11.47
N SER A 247 -22.83 29.56 -10.84
CA SER A 247 -22.56 30.76 -10.06
C SER A 247 -21.91 30.42 -8.71
N ALA A 248 -22.40 29.38 -8.03
CA ALA A 248 -21.87 28.94 -6.74
C ALA A 248 -20.42 28.43 -6.84
N ASN A 249 -20.09 27.62 -7.85
CA ASN A 249 -18.72 27.16 -8.08
C ASN A 249 -17.74 28.29 -8.43
N GLN A 250 -18.20 29.32 -9.15
CA GLN A 250 -17.37 30.49 -9.47
C GLN A 250 -17.12 31.40 -8.26
N GLN A 251 -18.06 31.45 -7.31
CA GLN A 251 -17.88 32.18 -6.06
C GLN A 251 -16.98 31.42 -5.08
N ALA A 252 -17.19 30.11 -4.93
CA ALA A 252 -16.34 29.24 -4.11
C ALA A 252 -14.88 29.21 -4.60
N GLY A 253 -14.65 29.24 -5.92
CA GLY A 253 -13.32 29.28 -6.52
C GLY A 253 -12.51 30.56 -6.26
N LYS A 254 -13.14 31.62 -5.73
CA LYS A 254 -12.47 32.88 -5.35
C LYS A 254 -12.08 32.92 -3.87
N VAL A 255 -12.65 32.05 -3.04
CA VAL A 255 -12.34 31.99 -1.61
C VAL A 255 -11.05 31.17 -1.42
N PRO A 256 -10.06 31.68 -0.68
CA PRO A 256 -8.85 30.93 -0.36
C PRO A 256 -9.20 29.63 0.37
N ASN A 257 -8.71 28.50 -0.13
CA ASN A 257 -8.97 27.19 0.45
C ASN A 257 -7.67 26.53 0.92
N PHE A 258 -7.68 26.01 2.16
CA PHE A 258 -6.50 25.40 2.77
C PHE A 258 -6.01 24.16 1.99
N CYS A 259 -6.90 23.35 1.41
CA CYS A 259 -6.50 22.18 0.62
C CYS A 259 -5.69 22.57 -0.62
N VAL A 260 -6.01 23.70 -1.25
CA VAL A 260 -5.28 24.20 -2.42
C VAL A 260 -3.87 24.65 -2.01
N LEU A 261 -3.77 25.39 -0.90
CA LEU A 261 -2.49 25.80 -0.32
C LEU A 261 -1.63 24.58 0.04
N LEU A 262 -2.19 23.66 0.83
CA LEU A 262 -1.50 22.46 1.30
C LEU A 262 -1.00 21.60 0.13
N HIS A 263 -1.85 21.30 -0.85
CA HIS A 263 -1.46 20.55 -2.05
C HIS A 263 -0.32 21.24 -2.81
N GLY A 264 -0.40 22.56 -3.01
CA GLY A 264 0.63 23.34 -3.68
C GLY A 264 1.97 23.27 -2.96
N SER A 265 1.97 23.47 -1.65
CA SER A 265 3.16 23.40 -0.80
C SER A 265 3.77 22.00 -0.78
N LEU A 266 2.98 20.95 -0.55
CA LEU A 266 3.49 19.56 -0.53
C LEU A 266 4.14 19.17 -1.86
N LYS A 267 3.59 19.64 -2.99
CA LYS A 267 4.14 19.37 -4.31
C LYS A 267 5.46 20.11 -4.57
N VAL A 268 5.54 21.39 -4.20
CA VAL A 268 6.72 22.22 -4.45
C VAL A 268 7.88 21.79 -3.55
N GLU A 269 7.59 21.57 -2.27
CA GLU A 269 8.60 21.20 -1.28
C GLU A 269 8.96 19.70 -1.32
N GLY A 270 8.23 18.88 -2.08
CA GLY A 270 8.49 17.44 -2.12
C GLY A 270 8.31 16.77 -0.75
N MET A 271 7.26 17.17 -0.03
CA MET A 271 6.94 16.69 1.32
C MET A 271 5.59 15.94 1.35
N VAL A 272 5.38 15.21 2.44
CA VAL A 272 4.10 14.63 2.84
C VAL A 272 3.71 15.18 4.21
N ALA A 273 2.40 15.28 4.46
CA ALA A 273 1.87 15.66 5.77
C ALA A 273 1.34 14.41 6.49
N LEU A 274 1.82 14.16 7.71
CA LEU A 274 1.30 13.09 8.55
C LEU A 274 -0.05 13.49 9.14
N VAL A 275 -1.04 12.61 9.06
CA VAL A 275 -2.40 12.84 9.56
C VAL A 275 -2.77 11.81 10.59
N GLN A 276 -3.38 12.26 11.68
CA GLN A 276 -3.99 11.37 12.66
C GLN A 276 -5.38 10.93 12.18
N LEU A 277 -5.55 9.62 12.00
CA LEU A 277 -6.79 9.00 11.56
C LEU A 277 -7.60 8.45 12.74
N GLY A 278 -6.96 8.22 13.89
CA GLY A 278 -7.57 7.66 15.09
C GLY A 278 -6.55 7.45 16.22
N PRO A 279 -6.95 6.83 17.33
CA PRO A 279 -6.04 6.42 18.39
C PRO A 279 -5.04 5.39 17.86
N GLU A 280 -3.74 5.71 17.92
CA GLU A 280 -2.66 4.89 17.34
C GLU A 280 -2.89 4.53 15.86
N TRP A 281 -3.52 5.42 15.10
CA TRP A 281 -3.74 5.22 13.68
C TRP A 281 -3.45 6.49 12.89
N TYR A 282 -2.59 6.36 11.89
CA TYR A 282 -2.04 7.48 11.13
C TYR A 282 -2.07 7.20 9.64
N GLY A 283 -2.00 8.28 8.86
CA GLY A 283 -1.87 8.25 7.42
C GLY A 283 -0.96 9.37 6.93
N MET A 284 -0.91 9.53 5.61
CA MET A 284 -0.18 10.63 4.99
C MET A 284 -1.00 11.30 3.89
N LEU A 285 -0.91 12.62 3.83
CA LEU A 285 -1.38 13.45 2.73
C LEU A 285 -0.21 13.83 1.83
N TYR A 286 -0.40 13.72 0.53
CA TYR A 286 0.62 14.02 -0.45
C TYR A 286 -0.01 14.47 -1.76
N SER A 287 0.78 15.19 -2.56
CA SER A 287 0.40 15.54 -3.92
C SER A 287 0.67 14.36 -4.84
N GLN A 288 -0.36 13.88 -5.54
CA GLN A 288 -0.19 12.90 -6.61
C GLN A 288 -0.49 13.55 -7.95
N ALA A 289 0.43 13.40 -8.89
CA ALA A 289 0.19 13.71 -10.29
C ALA A 289 -0.51 12.51 -10.97
N ASP A 290 -1.73 12.73 -11.43
CA ASP A 290 -2.48 11.80 -12.29
C ASP A 290 -1.98 11.91 -13.74
N SER A 291 -1.59 13.12 -14.14
CA SER A 291 -0.93 13.39 -15.42
C SER A 291 0.06 14.54 -15.30
N LYS A 292 0.78 14.85 -16.39
CA LYS A 292 1.67 16.03 -16.45
C LYS A 292 0.96 17.36 -16.13
N LYS A 293 -0.38 17.42 -16.23
CA LYS A 293 -1.17 18.66 -16.05
C LYS A 293 -2.09 18.65 -14.83
N LYS A 294 -2.44 17.49 -14.28
CA LYS A 294 -3.41 17.38 -13.18
C LYS A 294 -2.75 16.69 -11.99
N SER A 295 -2.69 17.40 -10.87
CA SER A 295 -2.34 16.83 -9.57
C SER A 295 -3.40 17.19 -8.55
N ASN A 296 -3.67 16.26 -7.64
CA ASN A 296 -4.65 16.41 -6.58
C ASN A 296 -4.03 16.01 -5.24
N LEU A 297 -4.62 16.49 -4.16
CA LEU A 297 -4.33 16.03 -2.82
C LEU A 297 -4.87 14.61 -2.63
N MET A 298 -4.02 13.69 -2.20
CA MET A 298 -4.40 12.33 -1.85
C MET A 298 -3.98 12.02 -0.42
N MET A 299 -4.77 11.18 0.24
CA MET A 299 -4.53 10.59 1.54
C MET A 299 -4.30 9.10 1.37
N SER A 300 -3.27 8.56 2.02
CA SER A 300 -3.09 7.12 2.19
C SER A 300 -3.17 6.76 3.66
N LEU A 301 -3.80 5.63 3.96
CA LEU A 301 -3.94 5.13 5.32
C LEU A 301 -2.84 4.09 5.60
N PHE A 302 -2.13 4.23 6.71
CA PHE A 302 -1.22 3.19 7.17
C PHE A 302 -1.98 2.10 7.92
N GLU A 303 -1.30 0.99 8.15
CA GLU A 303 -1.78 -0.05 9.06
C GLU A 303 -2.01 0.55 10.46
N PRO A 304 -3.14 0.26 11.13
CA PRO A 304 -3.35 0.68 12.51
C PRO A 304 -2.27 0.11 13.44
N GLY A 305 -1.71 0.97 14.29
CA GLY A 305 -0.69 0.57 15.25
C GLY A 305 0.31 1.68 15.55
N PRO A 306 1.14 1.49 16.60
CA PRO A 306 2.06 2.51 17.06
C PRO A 306 3.30 2.70 16.15
N GLU A 307 3.68 1.66 15.40
CA GLU A 307 4.88 1.62 14.55
C GLU A 307 4.55 1.03 13.16
N PRO A 308 3.74 1.72 12.35
CA PRO A 308 3.37 1.24 11.02
C PRO A 308 4.58 1.16 10.08
N LEU A 309 5.56 2.04 10.26
CA LEU A 309 6.73 2.19 9.41
C LEU A 309 8.02 2.07 10.24
N PRO A 310 8.74 0.93 10.18
CA PRO A 310 9.91 0.70 11.03
C PRO A 310 11.05 1.71 10.84
N TRP A 311 11.16 2.32 9.66
CA TRP A 311 12.19 3.33 9.39
C TRP A 311 11.84 4.73 9.92
N LEU A 312 10.58 4.98 10.31
CA LEU A 312 10.17 6.16 11.07
C LEU A 312 10.09 5.88 12.58
N GLY A 313 9.92 4.62 12.95
CA GLY A 313 9.73 4.21 14.34
C GLY A 313 8.33 4.53 14.83
N LYS A 314 8.19 4.74 16.14
CA LYS A 314 6.89 5.02 16.76
C LYS A 314 6.42 6.42 16.39
N VAL A 315 5.26 6.53 15.76
CA VAL A 315 4.73 7.84 15.30
C VAL A 315 4.49 8.78 16.47
N SER A 316 4.09 8.26 17.63
CA SER A 316 3.91 9.04 18.87
C SER A 316 5.21 9.60 19.46
N GLN A 317 6.38 9.16 18.99
CA GLN A 317 7.69 9.67 19.41
C GLN A 317 8.28 10.65 18.39
N LEU A 318 7.59 10.90 17.27
CA LEU A 318 7.97 11.94 16.34
C LEU A 318 7.62 13.30 16.96
N GLY A 319 8.65 14.11 17.20
CA GLY A 319 8.53 15.44 17.79
C GLY A 319 8.96 16.53 16.83
N PRO A 320 8.63 17.80 17.14
CA PRO A 320 9.09 18.93 16.35
C PRO A 320 10.60 19.09 16.44
N ILE A 321 11.24 19.55 15.36
CA ILE A 321 12.68 19.83 15.33
C ILE A 321 13.11 20.91 16.34
N SER A 322 12.17 21.73 16.82
CA SER A 322 12.41 22.76 17.84
C SER A 322 12.79 22.18 19.21
N ASP A 323 12.37 20.95 19.50
CA ASP A 323 12.63 20.29 20.78
C ASP A 323 13.96 19.51 20.76
N ALA A 324 14.56 19.35 19.57
CA ALA A 324 15.86 18.74 19.40
C ALA A 324 16.98 19.71 19.77
N ALA A 325 18.08 19.19 20.32
CA ALA A 325 19.25 20.01 20.67
C ALA A 325 19.93 20.62 19.45
N GLU A 326 19.89 19.91 18.32
CA GLU A 326 20.42 20.33 17.02
C GLU A 326 19.41 19.94 15.94
N ASN A 327 19.34 20.69 14.84
CA ASN A 327 18.46 20.35 13.72
C ASN A 327 18.93 19.02 13.08
N PRO A 328 18.13 17.94 13.15
CA PRO A 328 18.54 16.64 12.61
C PRO A 328 18.71 16.64 11.09
N TYR A 329 18.10 17.60 10.39
CA TYR A 329 18.26 17.80 8.94
C TYR A 329 19.54 18.58 8.57
N GLY A 330 20.23 19.13 9.58
CA GLY A 330 21.37 20.03 9.39
C GLY A 330 20.93 21.45 9.02
N GLU A 331 21.86 22.42 9.09
CA GLU A 331 21.58 23.83 8.77
C GLU A 331 21.28 24.05 7.28
N ASP A 332 21.91 23.25 6.42
CA ASP A 332 21.78 23.30 4.95
C ASP A 332 20.87 22.20 4.38
N ASP A 333 20.07 21.52 5.22
CA ASP A 333 19.17 20.44 4.79
C ASP A 333 19.89 19.27 4.07
N SER A 334 21.10 18.96 4.54
CA SER A 334 22.02 17.99 3.92
C SER A 334 22.04 16.63 4.62
N LYS A 335 21.29 16.49 5.70
CA LYS A 335 21.20 15.27 6.52
C LYS A 335 19.73 14.92 6.73
N SER A 336 19.49 13.72 7.23
CA SER A 336 18.17 13.30 7.68
C SER A 336 18.32 12.42 8.92
N PRO A 337 17.40 12.51 9.90
CA PRO A 337 17.31 11.54 10.99
C PRO A 337 16.83 10.16 10.52
N PHE A 338 16.32 10.06 9.30
CA PHE A 338 15.79 8.85 8.70
C PHE A 338 16.73 8.29 7.61
N PRO A 339 16.65 6.99 7.31
CA PRO A 339 15.83 5.96 7.96
C PRO A 339 16.40 5.50 9.30
N LEU A 340 15.53 5.20 10.26
CA LEU A 340 15.93 4.50 11.49
C LEU A 340 16.45 3.10 11.16
N GLN A 341 17.67 2.80 11.61
CA GLN A 341 18.27 1.51 11.40
C GLN A 341 17.73 0.48 12.40
N PRO A 342 17.45 -0.76 11.95
CA PRO A 342 17.06 -1.81 12.87
C PRO A 342 18.20 -2.13 13.84
N LYS A 343 17.87 -2.39 15.10
CA LYS A 343 18.85 -2.75 16.15
C LYS A 343 19.75 -3.92 15.75
N VAL A 344 19.21 -4.87 14.97
CA VAL A 344 19.93 -6.04 14.46
C VAL A 344 19.97 -5.98 12.94
N LYS A 345 21.19 -6.00 12.39
CA LYS A 345 21.42 -6.04 10.94
C LYS A 345 20.86 -7.34 10.36
N ARG A 346 20.28 -7.24 9.16
CA ARG A 346 19.81 -8.40 8.40
C ARG A 346 20.99 -9.16 7.79
N SER A 347 20.76 -10.42 7.41
CA SER A 347 21.79 -11.32 6.88
C SER A 347 22.51 -10.78 5.64
N TYR A 348 21.84 -10.01 4.79
CA TYR A 348 22.43 -9.38 3.60
C TYR A 348 23.20 -8.09 3.90
N ALA A 349 22.95 -7.46 5.05
CA ALA A 349 23.62 -6.24 5.52
C ALA A 349 24.73 -6.54 6.53
N GLN A 350 25.01 -7.82 6.76
CA GLN A 350 26.06 -8.31 7.64
C GLN A 350 26.81 -9.46 6.95
N ASN A 351 28.06 -9.69 7.36
CA ASN A 351 28.79 -10.85 6.88
C ASN A 351 28.21 -12.13 7.51
N VAL A 352 27.58 -12.97 6.70
CA VAL A 352 27.12 -14.31 7.06
C VAL A 352 27.88 -15.36 6.25
N THR A 353 28.09 -16.54 6.83
CA THR A 353 28.77 -17.66 6.16
C THR A 353 27.76 -18.73 5.80
N VAL A 354 27.70 -19.13 4.52
CA VAL A 354 26.75 -20.14 4.02
C VAL A 354 27.47 -21.14 3.11
N TRP A 355 27.64 -22.37 3.58
CA TRP A 355 28.36 -23.44 2.85
C TRP A 355 27.47 -24.63 2.48
N ILE A 356 26.16 -24.40 2.30
CA ILE A 356 25.22 -25.43 1.81
C ILE A 356 25.56 -25.80 0.35
N LYS A 357 25.98 -24.81 -0.46
CA LYS A 357 26.41 -25.02 -1.85
C LYS A 357 27.93 -24.95 -1.95
N ALA A 358 28.53 -25.83 -2.75
CA ALA A 358 29.97 -25.88 -2.97
C ALA A 358 30.57 -24.54 -3.44
N SER A 359 29.83 -23.79 -4.27
CA SER A 359 30.26 -22.48 -4.77
C SER A 359 30.48 -21.44 -3.66
N GLY A 360 29.66 -21.46 -2.60
CA GLY A 360 29.82 -20.54 -1.46
C GLY A 360 31.13 -20.80 -0.72
N LEU A 361 31.41 -22.07 -0.42
CA LEU A 361 32.66 -22.48 0.19
C LEU A 361 33.88 -22.14 -0.67
N GLN A 362 33.81 -22.46 -1.97
CA GLN A 362 34.89 -22.14 -2.91
C GLN A 362 35.16 -20.63 -2.99
N THR A 363 34.12 -19.79 -2.95
CA THR A 363 34.25 -18.32 -2.99
C THR A 363 35.03 -17.81 -1.77
N ASP A 364 34.69 -18.31 -0.57
CA ASP A 364 35.38 -17.89 0.66
C ASP A 364 36.85 -18.32 0.68
N VAL A 365 37.14 -19.58 0.28
CA VAL A 365 38.52 -20.07 0.18
C VAL A 365 39.29 -19.28 -0.88
N GLN A 366 38.71 -19.04 -2.07
CA GLN A 366 39.36 -18.23 -3.10
C GLN A 366 39.64 -16.80 -2.63
N LYS A 367 38.74 -16.19 -1.85
CA LYS A 367 38.96 -14.85 -1.30
C LYS A 367 40.18 -14.82 -0.36
N ILE A 368 40.34 -15.85 0.47
CA ILE A 368 41.52 -16.03 1.33
C ILE A 368 42.78 -16.19 0.47
N LEU A 369 42.77 -17.07 -0.54
CA LEU A 369 43.93 -17.32 -1.41
C LEU A 369 44.34 -16.08 -2.23
N ARG A 370 43.37 -15.27 -2.69
CA ARG A 370 43.66 -13.99 -3.39
C ARG A 370 44.38 -12.99 -2.47
N ASN A 371 43.99 -12.93 -1.20
CA ASN A 371 44.64 -12.06 -0.21
C ASN A 371 46.01 -12.62 0.22
N ALA A 372 46.15 -13.95 0.32
CA ALA A 372 47.40 -14.65 0.62
C ALA A 372 48.53 -14.30 -0.36
N ARG A 373 48.23 -14.23 -1.66
CA ARG A 373 49.20 -13.87 -2.72
C ARG A 373 49.62 -12.40 -2.72
N LYS A 374 48.95 -11.55 -1.92
CA LYS A 374 49.21 -10.10 -1.83
C LYS A 374 49.76 -9.71 -0.45
N LEU A 375 50.38 -10.64 0.25
CA LEU A 375 51.06 -10.35 1.51
C LEU A 375 52.41 -9.68 1.25
N PRO A 376 52.83 -8.69 2.06
CA PRO A 376 52.21 -8.19 3.29
C PRO A 376 51.13 -7.10 3.10
N GLU A 377 50.88 -6.62 1.88
CA GLU A 377 49.96 -5.50 1.61
C GLU A 377 48.53 -5.74 2.12
N LYS A 378 48.06 -7.00 2.06
CA LYS A 378 46.69 -7.40 2.46
C LYS A 378 46.63 -8.21 3.77
N THR A 379 47.62 -8.09 4.66
CA THR A 379 47.70 -8.86 5.91
C THR A 379 46.43 -8.75 6.76
N GLN A 380 45.93 -7.53 7.03
CA GLN A 380 44.73 -7.35 7.87
C GLN A 380 43.49 -8.04 7.28
N THR A 381 43.26 -7.88 5.97
CA THR A 381 42.13 -8.52 5.29
C THR A 381 42.29 -10.04 5.19
N PHE A 382 43.51 -10.55 4.98
CA PHE A 382 43.79 -11.98 4.96
C PHE A 382 43.42 -12.64 6.30
N TYR A 383 43.92 -12.12 7.41
CA TYR A 383 43.63 -12.67 8.74
C TYR A 383 42.16 -12.48 9.16
N LYS A 384 41.48 -11.41 8.72
CA LYS A 384 40.04 -11.23 8.95
C LYS A 384 39.22 -12.33 8.27
N GLU A 385 39.50 -12.62 7.00
CA GLU A 385 38.79 -13.66 6.24
C GLU A 385 39.15 -15.07 6.72
N LEU A 386 40.41 -15.29 7.10
CA LEU A 386 40.88 -16.56 7.69
C LEU A 386 40.16 -16.86 9.02
N ASN A 387 40.09 -15.89 9.92
CA ASN A 387 39.38 -16.04 11.19
C ASN A 387 37.87 -16.21 11.00
N ARG A 388 37.29 -15.56 9.98
CA ARG A 388 35.87 -15.75 9.62
C ARG A 388 35.60 -17.20 9.20
N LEU A 389 36.42 -17.75 8.30
CA LEU A 389 36.34 -19.16 7.90
C LEU A 389 36.57 -20.07 9.11
N ARG A 390 37.58 -19.79 9.94
CA ARG A 390 37.86 -20.57 11.16
C ARG A 390 36.64 -20.65 12.07
N LYS A 391 36.10 -19.50 12.48
CA LYS A 391 34.92 -19.42 13.36
C LYS A 391 33.71 -20.15 12.78
N ALA A 392 33.46 -20.00 11.48
CA ALA A 392 32.36 -20.71 10.83
C ALA A 392 32.56 -22.23 10.79
N ALA A 393 33.77 -22.71 10.46
CA ALA A 393 34.08 -24.12 10.46
C ALA A 393 33.97 -24.76 11.86
N LEU A 394 34.41 -24.04 12.90
CA LEU A 394 34.25 -24.46 14.30
C LEU A 394 32.77 -24.55 14.69
N ALA A 395 31.97 -23.53 14.34
CA ALA A 395 30.54 -23.50 14.65
C ALA A 395 29.75 -24.61 13.92
N PHE A 396 30.13 -24.93 12.68
CA PHE A 396 29.51 -26.02 11.91
C PHE A 396 30.08 -27.40 12.24
N GLY A 397 31.16 -27.50 13.03
CA GLY A 397 31.87 -28.75 13.28
C GLY A 397 32.57 -29.32 12.04
N PHE A 398 32.93 -28.47 11.06
CA PHE A 398 33.56 -28.87 9.80
C PHE A 398 35.09 -28.78 9.87
N TRP A 399 35.69 -29.59 10.75
CA TRP A 399 37.13 -29.56 11.06
C TRP A 399 38.05 -29.94 9.89
N GLU A 400 37.57 -30.81 8.99
CA GLU A 400 38.31 -31.21 7.80
C GLU A 400 38.60 -30.05 6.86
N LEU A 401 37.71 -29.06 6.80
CA LEU A 401 37.93 -27.84 6.04
C LEU A 401 39.13 -27.05 6.56
N LEU A 402 39.33 -26.98 7.88
CA LEU A 402 40.47 -26.29 8.48
C LEU A 402 41.79 -26.96 8.08
N LYS A 403 41.82 -28.30 8.05
CA LYS A 403 42.97 -29.07 7.58
C LYS A 403 43.23 -28.80 6.10
N GLY A 404 42.20 -28.91 5.26
CA GLY A 404 42.31 -28.68 3.82
C GLY A 404 42.75 -27.26 3.46
N VAL A 405 42.23 -26.23 4.15
CA VAL A 405 42.66 -24.84 3.93
C VAL A 405 44.10 -24.62 4.41
N ALA A 406 44.53 -25.28 5.50
CA ALA A 406 45.92 -25.17 5.95
C ALA A 406 46.90 -25.78 4.94
N GLU A 407 46.59 -26.94 4.37
CA GLU A 407 47.39 -27.56 3.30
C GLU A 407 47.43 -26.69 2.04
N LEU A 408 46.33 -26.01 1.70
CA LEU A 408 46.32 -25.04 0.61
C LEU A 408 47.23 -23.84 0.89
N LEU A 409 47.25 -23.32 2.12
CA LEU A 409 48.15 -22.21 2.50
C LEU A 409 49.63 -22.63 2.48
N GLU A 410 49.95 -23.86 2.91
CA GLU A 410 51.30 -24.42 2.79
C GLU A 410 51.72 -24.54 1.33
N ARG A 411 50.82 -25.01 0.46
CA ARG A 411 51.06 -25.08 -0.98
C ARG A 411 51.24 -23.71 -1.61
N GLU A 412 50.45 -22.70 -1.23
CA GLU A 412 50.67 -21.33 -1.74
C GLU A 412 52.00 -20.75 -1.25
N CYS A 413 52.44 -21.09 -0.03
CA CYS A 413 53.73 -20.66 0.49
C CYS A 413 54.91 -21.21 -0.34
N THR A 414 54.81 -22.45 -0.84
CA THR A 414 55.86 -23.04 -1.69
C THR A 414 55.80 -22.56 -3.14
N LEU A 415 54.66 -22.00 -3.58
CA LEU A 415 54.44 -21.46 -4.92
C LEU A 415 54.65 -19.94 -4.99
N LEU A 416 55.13 -19.30 -3.92
CA LEU A 416 55.46 -17.88 -3.94
C LEU A 416 56.54 -17.58 -5.00
N PRO A 417 56.37 -16.56 -5.85
CA PRO A 417 57.41 -16.14 -6.79
C PRO A 417 58.67 -15.65 -6.06
N ASP A 418 59.84 -15.74 -6.72
CA ASP A 418 61.11 -15.21 -6.19
C ASP A 418 61.08 -13.68 -5.93
N THR A 419 60.11 -12.99 -6.53
CA THR A 419 59.86 -11.55 -6.33
C THR A 419 58.92 -11.23 -5.15
N ALA A 420 58.42 -12.26 -4.45
CA ALA A 420 57.52 -12.08 -3.30
C ALA A 420 58.28 -11.52 -2.09
N HIS A 421 57.60 -10.70 -1.29
CA HIS A 421 58.16 -10.14 -0.07
C HIS A 421 58.40 -11.25 0.98
N PRO A 422 59.54 -11.25 1.70
CA PRO A 422 59.90 -12.33 2.64
C PRO A 422 58.84 -12.57 3.73
N ASP A 423 58.18 -11.51 4.21
CA ASP A 423 57.09 -11.62 5.19
C ASP A 423 55.94 -12.53 4.72
N ALA A 424 55.66 -12.62 3.42
CA ALA A 424 54.57 -13.45 2.91
C ALA A 424 54.73 -14.93 3.31
N ALA A 425 55.95 -15.48 3.20
CA ALA A 425 56.22 -16.86 3.55
C ALA A 425 56.05 -17.11 5.06
N PHE A 426 56.49 -16.17 5.91
CA PHE A 426 56.31 -16.24 7.35
C PHE A 426 54.83 -16.23 7.75
N GLN A 427 54.06 -15.28 7.21
CA GLN A 427 52.63 -15.16 7.52
C GLN A 427 51.81 -16.39 7.04
N LEU A 428 52.08 -16.92 5.84
CA LEU A 428 51.38 -18.10 5.34
C LEU A 428 51.70 -19.36 6.14
N SER A 429 52.97 -19.59 6.47
CA SER A 429 53.40 -20.74 7.28
C SER A 429 52.79 -20.70 8.68
N HIS A 430 52.75 -19.50 9.30
CA HIS A 430 52.11 -19.31 10.59
C HIS A 430 50.61 -19.55 10.53
N ALA A 431 49.91 -18.92 9.58
CA ALA A 431 48.47 -19.10 9.40
C ALA A 431 48.09 -20.57 9.20
N ALA A 432 48.83 -21.32 8.38
CA ALA A 432 48.60 -22.74 8.16
C ALA A 432 48.80 -23.57 9.45
N LYS A 433 49.90 -23.33 10.18
CA LYS A 433 50.19 -24.02 11.44
C LYS A 433 49.09 -23.78 12.47
N GLN A 434 48.66 -22.53 12.64
CA GLN A 434 47.60 -22.16 13.58
C GLN A 434 46.23 -22.76 13.19
N LEU A 435 45.94 -22.85 11.89
CA LEU A 435 44.71 -23.46 11.40
C LEU A 435 44.69 -24.99 11.60
N LYS A 436 45.84 -25.66 11.45
CA LYS A 436 46.00 -27.08 11.82
C LYS A 436 45.77 -27.29 13.31
N LEU A 437 46.33 -26.44 14.17
CA LEU A 437 46.10 -26.49 15.62
C LEU A 437 44.62 -26.26 15.98
N ALA A 438 43.93 -25.37 15.27
CA ALA A 438 42.49 -25.17 15.45
C ALA A 438 41.65 -26.39 15.02
N SER A 439 42.16 -27.21 14.10
CA SER A 439 41.44 -28.39 13.58
C SER A 439 41.45 -29.61 14.52
N THR A 440 42.30 -29.61 15.55
CA THR A 440 42.48 -30.78 16.45
C THR A 440 41.53 -30.79 17.64
N GLY A 441 40.69 -29.76 17.83
CA GLY A 441 39.67 -29.70 18.90
C GLY A 441 40.21 -29.40 20.32
N ASP A 442 41.38 -29.94 20.69
CA ASP A 442 41.92 -29.87 22.06
C ASP A 442 42.82 -28.65 22.34
N SER A 443 43.03 -27.77 21.36
CA SER A 443 43.95 -26.64 21.46
C SER A 443 43.25 -25.35 21.90
N GLN A 444 43.96 -24.43 22.57
CA GLN A 444 43.50 -23.06 22.82
C GLN A 444 43.06 -22.33 21.54
N TYR A 445 43.57 -22.75 20.37
CA TYR A 445 43.20 -22.24 19.06
C TYR A 445 41.91 -22.82 18.47
N ALA A 446 41.32 -23.84 19.10
CA ALA A 446 39.99 -24.35 18.79
C ALA A 446 38.87 -23.55 19.49
N ALA A 447 39.21 -22.65 20.42
CA ALA A 447 38.25 -21.77 21.05
C ALA A 447 37.66 -20.77 20.04
N PHE A 448 36.34 -20.57 20.07
CA PHE A 448 35.64 -19.69 19.12
C PHE A 448 36.13 -18.24 19.21
N ASP A 449 36.44 -17.75 20.41
CA ASP A 449 36.84 -16.37 20.65
C ASP A 449 38.32 -16.08 20.31
N GLN A 450 39.17 -17.11 20.28
CA GLN A 450 40.61 -16.95 20.05
C GLN A 450 40.93 -16.74 18.56
N ASN A 451 41.25 -15.51 18.17
CA ASN A 451 41.65 -15.21 16.79
C ASN A 451 43.11 -15.58 16.51
N ILE A 452 43.39 -15.97 15.27
CA ILE A 452 44.75 -16.07 14.72
C ILE A 452 45.22 -14.65 14.40
N ASN A 453 46.26 -14.20 15.11
CA ASN A 453 46.88 -12.90 14.88
C ASN A 453 48.09 -13.03 13.94
N PRO A 454 48.41 -11.99 13.14
CA PRO A 454 49.62 -11.95 12.34
C PRO A 454 50.88 -12.12 13.19
N MET A 455 51.94 -12.69 12.62
CA MET A 455 53.25 -12.64 13.28
C MET A 455 53.82 -11.23 13.18
N HIS A 456 54.40 -10.74 14.27
CA HIS A 456 55.20 -9.53 14.23
C HIS A 456 56.55 -9.86 13.60
N THR A 457 56.84 -9.28 12.45
CA THR A 457 58.10 -9.45 11.74
C THR A 457 58.84 -8.12 11.62
N ASP A 458 60.15 -8.14 11.79
CA ASP A 458 60.99 -6.94 11.81
C ASP A 458 61.33 -6.41 10.41
N PHE A 459 60.59 -6.84 9.38
CA PHE A 459 60.82 -6.41 7.99
C PHE A 459 60.34 -4.97 7.70
N SER A 460 59.66 -4.34 8.66
CA SER A 460 59.22 -2.95 8.58
C SER A 460 60.20 -1.99 9.27
N GLY A 461 61.40 -1.84 8.70
CA GLY A 461 62.29 -0.70 8.98
C GLY A 461 63.48 -0.95 9.91
N GLY A 462 64.47 -1.73 9.45
CA GLY A 462 65.86 -1.71 9.96
C GLY A 462 66.75 -0.71 9.22
N GLY A 463 66.27 0.52 9.02
CA GLY A 463 66.94 1.57 8.23
C GLY A 463 67.28 2.81 9.05
N ALA A 464 67.80 2.65 10.27
CA ALA A 464 68.41 3.70 11.05
C ALA A 464 69.50 3.07 11.93
N GLY A 465 70.67 2.83 11.33
CA GLY A 465 71.78 2.23 12.06
C GLY A 465 72.84 1.63 11.15
N MET A 466 73.44 2.45 10.29
CA MET A 466 74.89 2.50 10.03
C MET A 466 75.21 3.68 9.12
#